data_AF-A0A2K3KSW6-F1
#
_entry.id   AF-A0A2K3KSW6-F1
#
_cell.length_a   1.000
_cell.length_b   1.000
_cell.length_c   1.000
_cell.angle_alpha   90.00
_cell.angle_beta   90.00
_cell.angle_gamma   90.00
#
_symmetry.space_group_name_H-M   'P 1'
#
loop_
_entity.id
_entity.type
_entity.pdbx_description
1 polymer ?
#
loop_
_entity_poly.entity_id
_entity_poly.type
_entity_poly.pdbx_seq_one_letter_code
_entity_poly.pdbx_strand_id
1 'polypeptide(L)' 'PEEEYEKRVREVYPNAEEELVDFLNRCKLKNAEVMLCPRCSVVCDKDATVGLQNVVPYAKNKRKWPKARP' A
#
# COMPACT_ATOMS: atom_id res chain seq x y z
N PRO A 1 -7.54 14.25 -8.68
CA PRO A 1 -6.91 14.19 -7.34
C PRO A 1 -7.35 12.97 -6.52
N GLU A 2 -8.65 12.76 -6.37
CA GLU A 2 -9.22 11.65 -5.58
C GLU A 2 -9.30 10.35 -6.37
N GLU A 3 -9.80 10.39 -7.61
CA GLU A 3 -9.87 9.22 -8.50
C GLU A 3 -8.47 8.61 -8.78
N GLU A 4 -7.44 9.46 -8.90
CA GLU A 4 -6.06 9.02 -9.09
C GLU A 4 -5.50 8.35 -7.82
N TYR A 5 -5.85 8.88 -6.65
CA TYR A 5 -5.50 8.27 -5.37
C TYR A 5 -6.15 6.89 -5.24
N GLU A 6 -7.45 6.77 -5.54
CA GLU A 6 -8.15 5.49 -5.51
C GLU A 6 -7.52 4.46 -6.44
N LYS A 7 -7.17 4.86 -7.67
CA LYS A 7 -6.47 3.98 -8.62
C LYS A 7 -5.14 3.47 -8.04
N ARG A 8 -4.33 4.35 -7.46
CA ARG A 8 -3.04 3.97 -6.85
C ARG A 8 -3.22 3.09 -5.61
N VAL A 9 -4.27 3.32 -4.81
CA VAL A 9 -4.58 2.46 -3.65
C VAL A 9 -4.93 1.03 -4.09
N ARG A 10 -5.73 0.86 -5.14
CA ARG A 10 -6.10 -0.46 -5.69
C ARG A 10 -4.90 -1.22 -6.28
N GLU A 11 -3.89 -0.51 -6.74
CA GLU A 11 -2.64 -1.11 -7.19
C GLU A 11 -1.78 -1.61 -6.03
N VAL A 12 -1.72 -0.83 -4.95
CA VAL A 12 -0.87 -1.12 -3.77
C VAL A 12 -1.46 -2.23 -2.89
N TYR A 13 -2.76 -2.23 -2.69
CA TYR A 13 -3.43 -3.13 -1.75
C TYR A 13 -4.37 -4.11 -2.47
N PRO A 14 -4.69 -5.26 -1.84
CA PRO A 14 -5.80 -6.10 -2.29
C PRO A 14 -7.10 -5.30 -2.33
N ASN A 15 -7.91 -5.50 -3.37
CA ASN A 15 -9.25 -4.92 -3.42
C ASN A 15 -10.19 -5.64 -2.44
N ALA A 16 -11.28 -4.99 -2.04
CA ALA A 16 -12.22 -5.54 -1.06
C ALA A 16 -12.86 -6.89 -1.47
N GLU A 17 -12.95 -7.15 -2.77
CA GLU A 17 -13.52 -8.39 -3.35
C GLU A 17 -12.45 -9.32 -3.95
N GLU A 18 -11.17 -8.97 -3.85
CA GLU A 18 -10.07 -9.75 -4.40
C GLU A 18 -9.50 -10.68 -3.35
N GLU A 19 -9.44 -11.97 -3.70
CA GLU A 19 -8.79 -12.97 -2.85
C GLU A 19 -7.30 -12.66 -2.71
N LEU A 20 -6.74 -12.91 -1.52
CA LEU A 20 -5.33 -12.63 -1.26
C LEU A 20 -4.41 -13.36 -2.23
N VAL A 21 -4.77 -14.58 -2.63
CA VAL A 21 -4.00 -15.39 -3.60
C VAL A 21 -3.96 -14.71 -4.97
N ASP A 22 -5.06 -14.09 -5.39
CA ASP A 22 -5.14 -13.38 -6.67
C ASP A 22 -4.28 -12.11 -6.65
N PHE A 23 -4.31 -11.38 -5.52
CA PHE A 23 -3.40 -10.25 -5.31
C PHE A 23 -1.92 -10.69 -5.41
N LEU A 24 -1.54 -11.77 -4.72
CA LEU A 24 -0.16 -12.27 -4.74
C LEU A 24 0.24 -12.74 -6.15
N ASN A 25 -0.67 -13.38 -6.88
CA ASN A 25 -0.45 -13.77 -8.27
C ASN A 25 -0.26 -12.54 -9.17
N ARG A 26 -1.06 -11.49 -8.99
CA ARG A 26 -0.90 -10.20 -9.67
C ARG A 26 0.47 -9.58 -9.39
N CYS A 27 0.92 -9.54 -8.14
CA CYS A 27 2.25 -9.04 -7.80
C CYS A 27 3.36 -9.90 -8.44
N LYS A 28 3.21 -11.23 -8.40
CA LYS A 28 4.14 -12.17 -9.03
C LYS A 28 4.25 -11.96 -10.54
N LEU A 29 3.13 -11.75 -11.24
CA LEU A 29 3.10 -11.47 -12.68
C LEU A 29 3.82 -10.17 -13.04
N LYS A 30 3.78 -9.18 -12.12
CA LYS A 30 4.51 -7.91 -12.26
C LYS A 30 5.97 -7.99 -11.80
N ASN A 31 6.40 -9.14 -11.26
CA ASN A 31 7.68 -9.31 -10.56
C ASN A 31 7.88 -8.29 -9.42
N ALA A 32 6.78 -7.88 -8.79
CA ALA A 32 6.80 -6.93 -7.69
C ALA A 32 7.07 -7.65 -6.36
N GLU A 33 7.88 -7.03 -5.51
CA GLU A 33 8.10 -7.52 -4.15
C GLU A 33 6.86 -7.22 -3.28
N VAL A 34 6.37 -8.23 -2.55
CA VAL A 34 5.26 -8.05 -1.61
C VAL A 34 5.81 -7.83 -0.21
N MET A 35 5.25 -6.86 0.50
CA MET A 35 5.62 -6.54 1.87
C MET A 35 4.43 -6.65 2.81
N LEU A 36 4.70 -7.08 4.05
CA LEU A 36 3.73 -7.06 5.14
C LEU A 36 4.06 -5.86 6.04
N CYS A 37 3.09 -4.99 6.27
CA CYS A 37 3.27 -3.88 7.19
C CYS A 37 3.27 -4.40 8.64
N PRO A 38 4.36 -4.25 9.41
CA PRO A 38 4.43 -4.76 10.78
C PRO A 38 3.48 -4.05 11.76
N ARG A 39 2.90 -2.90 11.37
CA ARG A 39 2.03 -2.09 12.23
C ARG A 39 0.55 -2.47 12.12
N CYS A 40 0.09 -2.77 10.91
CA CYS A 40 -1.32 -3.08 10.64
C CYS A 40 -1.51 -4.50 10.08
N SER A 41 -0.44 -5.26 9.89
CA SER A 41 -0.46 -6.61 9.30
C SER A 41 -1.14 -6.66 7.92
N VAL A 42 -1.13 -5.54 7.20
CA VAL A 42 -1.67 -5.43 5.84
C VAL A 42 -0.61 -5.85 4.83
N VAL A 43 -1.01 -6.63 3.84
CA VAL A 43 -0.19 -7.02 2.69
C VAL A 43 -0.26 -5.92 1.63
N CYS A 44 0.88 -5.52 1.08
CA CYS A 44 0.93 -4.56 -0.02
C CYS A 44 2.07 -4.82 -1.00
N ASP A 45 1.90 -4.30 -2.21
CA ASP A 45 2.89 -4.29 -3.27
C ASP A 45 3.90 -3.17 -2.98
N LYS A 46 5.17 -3.55 -2.76
CA LYS A 46 6.24 -2.65 -2.37
C LYS A 46 6.54 -1.61 -3.45
N ASP A 47 6.52 -2.02 -4.70
CA ASP A 47 6.91 -1.17 -5.83
C ASP A 47 5.78 -0.17 -6.15
N ALA A 48 4.53 -0.62 -6.08
CA ALA A 48 3.36 0.25 -6.24
C ALA A 48 3.29 1.32 -5.13
N THR A 49 3.88 1.10 -3.94
CA THR A 49 3.88 2.12 -2.87
C THR A 49 4.58 3.41 -3.28
N VAL A 50 5.55 3.36 -4.21
CA VAL A 50 6.24 4.54 -4.73
C VAL A 50 5.26 5.45 -5.47
N GLY A 51 4.35 4.86 -6.25
CA GLY A 51 3.24 5.56 -6.87
C GLY A 51 2.39 6.27 -5.82
N LEU A 52 1.96 5.57 -4.78
CA LEU A 52 1.08 6.14 -3.76
C LEU A 52 1.75 7.29 -2.96
N GLN A 53 3.05 7.19 -2.67
CA GLN A 53 3.80 8.24 -1.96
C GLN A 53 3.81 9.59 -2.69
N ASN A 54 3.75 9.57 -4.03
CA ASN A 54 3.76 10.79 -4.84
C ASN A 54 2.41 11.55 -4.81
N VAL A 55 1.32 10.87 -4.46
CA VAL A 55 -0.03 11.47 -4.41
C VAL A 55 -0.45 11.84 -2.98
N VAL A 56 0.11 11.17 -1.96
CA VAL A 56 -0.25 11.43 -0.57
C VAL A 56 0.62 12.52 0.05
N PRO A 57 0.10 13.73 0.34
CA PRO A 57 0.88 14.83 0.93
C PRO A 57 1.43 14.51 2.34
N TYR A 58 0.80 13.57 3.05
CA TYR A 58 1.24 13.11 4.38
C TYR A 58 2.41 12.11 4.37
N ALA A 59 2.84 11.60 3.21
CA ALA A 59 3.97 10.68 3.11
C ALA A 59 5.29 11.31 3.60
N LYS A 60 5.41 12.64 3.52
CA LYS A 60 6.55 13.41 4.06
C LYS A 60 6.54 13.57 5.58
N ASN A 61 5.48 13.17 6.28
CA ASN A 61 5.35 13.38 7.73
C ASN A 61 6.05 12.27 8.57
N LYS A 62 7.19 11.74 8.11
CA LYS A 62 7.97 10.68 8.77
C LYS A 62 8.59 11.06 10.14
N ARG A 63 8.19 12.19 10.76
CA ARG A 63 8.79 12.66 12.03
C ARG A 63 7.82 12.94 13.19
N LYS A 64 6.51 12.69 13.06
CA LYS A 64 5.58 12.88 14.19
C LYS A 64 4.66 11.68 14.37
N TRP A 65 5.24 10.56 14.79
CA TRP A 65 4.47 9.53 15.46
C TRP A 65 4.06 10.08 16.84
N PRO A 66 2.76 10.13 17.21
CA PRO A 66 2.40 10.39 18.60
C PRO A 66 2.94 9.23 19.43
N LYS A 67 3.93 9.51 20.29
CA LYS A 67 4.47 8.57 21.26
C LYS A 67 3.48 8.35 22.41
N ALA A 68 2.29 7.88 22.10
CA ALA A 68 1.35 7.44 23.11
C ALA A 68 1.03 5.98 22.85
N ARG A 69 1.67 5.12 23.64
CA ARG A 69 1.24 3.74 23.84
C ARG A 69 0.23 3.78 25.02
N PRO A 70 -0.92 3.10 24.98
CA PRO A 70 -1.70 2.85 26.17
C PRO A 70 -0.89 2.10 27.23
#